data_AF-A0A2N0PK78-F1
#
_entry.id   AF-A0A2N0PK78-F1
#
_cell.length_a   1.000
_cell.length_b   1.000
_cell.length_c   1.000
_cell.angle_alpha   90.00
_cell.angle_beta   90.00
_cell.angle_gamma   90.00
#
_symmetry.space_group_name_H-M   'P 1'
#
loop_
_entity.id
_entity.type
_entity.pdbx_description
1 polymer ?
#
loop_
_entity_poly.entity_id
_entity_poly.type
_entity_poly.pdbx_seq_one_letter_code
_entity_poly.pdbx_strand_id
1 'polypeptide(L)'
;MDDEIENLKLILNNCQYLESIKIWCGDYYLNEKDFLEVFAKYSPKNFYKLEIFYAYKVSLEVPSDDLENFFLSWKSRIPQKPLSLIIIDKYSDFISLKVNDENMKIIKKYMKMGIIKKFKLNDLFLSRNLGIWSMD
;
A
#
# COMPACT_ATOMS: atom_id res chain seq x y z
N MET A 1 10.24 -11.32 -11.51
CA MET A 1 8.90 -10.79 -11.23
C MET A 1 7.97 -11.91 -10.78
N ASP A 2 7.78 -12.98 -11.55
CA ASP A 2 6.98 -14.15 -11.13
C ASP A 2 7.47 -14.76 -9.81
N ASP A 3 8.79 -14.96 -9.68
CA ASP A 3 9.39 -15.47 -8.44
C ASP A 3 9.15 -14.56 -7.23
N GLU A 4 9.08 -13.24 -7.42
CA GLU A 4 8.85 -12.28 -6.33
C GLU A 4 7.40 -12.30 -5.87
N ILE A 5 6.46 -12.43 -6.80
CA ILE A 5 5.03 -12.61 -6.50
C ILE A 5 4.79 -13.94 -5.77
N GLU A 6 5.41 -15.03 -6.21
CA GLU A 6 5.31 -16.32 -5.53
C GLU A 6 5.92 -16.28 -4.13
N ASN A 7 7.07 -15.61 -3.96
CA ASN A 7 7.66 -15.38 -2.64
C ASN A 7 6.74 -14.54 -1.74
N LEU A 8 6.10 -13.50 -2.27
CA LEU A 8 5.14 -12.70 -1.51
C LEU A 8 3.93 -13.54 -1.08
N LYS A 9 3.37 -14.36 -1.98
CA LYS A 9 2.29 -15.30 -1.64
C LYS A 9 2.74 -16.27 -0.55
N LEU A 10 3.95 -16.80 -0.63
CA LEU A 10 4.51 -17.72 0.36
C LEU A 10 4.62 -17.05 1.74
N ILE A 11 5.11 -15.81 1.81
CA ILE A 11 5.19 -15.04 3.05
C ILE A 11 3.79 -14.83 3.63
N LEU A 12 2.84 -14.33 2.84
CA LEU A 12 1.49 -14.01 3.32
C LEU A 12 0.73 -15.25 3.81
N ASN A 13 0.93 -16.40 3.16
CA ASN A 13 0.29 -17.66 3.54
C ASN A 13 0.90 -18.27 4.82
N ASN A 14 2.22 -18.17 4.99
CA ASN A 14 2.90 -18.83 6.11
C ASN A 14 3.03 -17.95 7.36
N CYS A 15 2.98 -16.62 7.22
CA CYS A 15 3.08 -15.69 8.34
C CYS A 15 1.69 -15.29 8.88
N GLN A 16 0.97 -16.21 9.54
CA GLN A 16 -0.41 -16.01 10.01
C GLN A 16 -0.59 -14.84 11.02
N TYR A 17 0.49 -14.42 11.70
CA TYR A 17 0.51 -13.30 12.63
C TYR A 17 1.05 -12.01 12.01
N LEU A 18 1.34 -11.99 10.71
CA LEU A 18 1.84 -10.80 10.02
C LEU A 18 0.80 -9.68 10.11
N GLU A 19 1.18 -8.59 10.75
CA GLU A 19 0.34 -7.40 10.91
C GLU A 19 0.61 -6.36 9.84
N SER A 20 1.87 -6.28 9.39
CA SER A 20 2.34 -5.28 8.46
C SER A 20 3.43 -5.79 7.54
N ILE A 21 3.52 -5.23 6.34
CA ILE A 21 4.66 -5.43 5.45
C ILE A 21 4.99 -4.13 4.73
N LYS A 22 6.25 -4.01 4.37
CA LYS A 22 6.75 -2.96 3.49
C LYS A 22 7.28 -3.60 2.22
N ILE A 23 6.76 -3.18 1.07
CA ILE A 23 7.16 -3.69 -0.25
C ILE A 23 7.81 -2.60 -1.08
N TRP A 24 8.70 -3.01 -1.99
CA TRP A 24 9.28 -2.14 -3.00
C TRP A 24 8.46 -2.25 -4.29
N CYS A 25 8.12 -1.11 -4.88
CA CYS A 25 7.27 -1.00 -6.06
C CYS A 25 7.93 -0.10 -7.12
N GLY A 26 7.66 -0.41 -8.39
CA GLY A 26 8.17 0.32 -9.55
C GLY A 26 8.61 -0.63 -10.68
N ASP A 27 9.11 -0.05 -11.77
CA ASP A 27 9.36 -0.76 -13.05
C ASP A 27 10.30 -1.97 -12.96
N TYR A 28 11.13 -2.05 -11.90
CA TYR A 28 12.07 -3.14 -11.66
C TYR A 28 11.70 -4.03 -10.46
N TYR A 29 10.50 -3.84 -9.90
CA TYR A 29 10.01 -4.54 -8.71
C TYR A 29 8.59 -5.07 -8.96
N LEU A 30 7.77 -5.19 -7.92
CA LEU A 30 6.38 -5.61 -8.04
C LEU A 30 5.55 -4.54 -8.77
N ASN A 31 4.75 -4.99 -9.74
CA ASN A 31 3.72 -4.19 -10.37
C ASN A 31 2.59 -3.94 -9.36
N GLU A 32 2.02 -2.74 -9.44
CA GLU A 32 1.02 -2.25 -8.51
C GLU A 32 -0.25 -3.11 -8.50
N LYS A 33 -0.68 -3.54 -9.69
CA LYS A 33 -1.83 -4.42 -9.83
C LYS A 33 -1.60 -5.78 -9.15
N ASP A 34 -0.46 -6.41 -9.47
CA ASP A 34 -0.19 -7.79 -9.03
C ASP A 34 -0.08 -7.88 -7.51
N PHE A 35 0.58 -6.92 -6.86
CA PHE A 35 0.64 -6.95 -5.40
C PHE A 35 -0.74 -6.70 -4.78
N LEU A 36 -1.57 -5.79 -5.32
CA LEU A 36 -2.90 -5.53 -4.78
C LEU A 36 -3.77 -6.79 -4.84
N GLU A 37 -3.74 -7.52 -5.95
CA GLU A 37 -4.44 -8.81 -6.08
C GLU A 37 -3.90 -9.83 -5.06
N VAL A 38 -2.58 -9.90 -4.89
CA VAL A 38 -1.95 -10.81 -3.92
C VAL A 38 -2.35 -10.46 -2.49
N PHE A 39 -2.32 -9.19 -2.09
CA PHE A 39 -2.74 -8.77 -0.75
C PHE A 39 -4.23 -8.97 -0.53
N ALA A 40 -5.07 -8.69 -1.53
CA ALA A 40 -6.51 -8.94 -1.43
C ALA A 40 -6.81 -10.41 -1.11
N LYS A 41 -6.06 -11.34 -1.72
CA LYS A 41 -6.36 -12.79 -1.65
C LYS A 41 -5.62 -13.52 -0.53
N TYR A 42 -4.35 -13.19 -0.30
CA TYR A 42 -3.46 -13.99 0.55
C TYR A 42 -3.16 -13.34 1.91
N SER A 43 -3.57 -12.09 2.16
CA SER A 43 -3.27 -11.43 3.44
C SER A 43 -3.83 -12.17 4.65
N PRO A 44 -3.01 -12.48 5.66
CA PRO A 44 -3.44 -13.21 6.84
C PRO A 44 -4.40 -12.36 7.68
N LYS A 45 -5.28 -12.99 8.45
CA LYS A 45 -6.35 -12.35 9.24
C LYS A 45 -5.89 -11.17 10.10
N ASN A 46 -4.65 -11.21 10.58
CA ASN A 46 -4.09 -10.18 11.43
C ASN A 46 -3.54 -8.97 10.67
N PHE A 47 -3.32 -9.09 9.36
CA PHE A 47 -2.73 -8.06 8.53
C PHE A 47 -3.63 -6.84 8.39
N TYR A 48 -3.10 -5.67 8.69
CA TYR A 48 -3.81 -4.40 8.61
C TYR A 48 -2.96 -3.23 8.09
N LYS A 49 -1.66 -3.39 7.83
CA LYS A 49 -0.79 -2.27 7.44
C LYS A 49 0.08 -2.61 6.22
N LEU A 50 -0.14 -1.89 5.12
CA LEU A 50 0.66 -1.99 3.90
C LEU A 50 1.44 -0.70 3.71
N GLU A 51 2.77 -0.83 3.66
CA GLU A 51 3.68 0.25 3.28
C GLU A 51 4.21 -0.03 1.87
N ILE A 52 3.96 0.88 0.93
CA ILE A 52 4.45 0.81 -0.44
C ILE A 52 5.59 1.80 -0.55
N PHE A 53 6.75 1.30 -0.97
CA PHE A 53 7.95 2.08 -1.15
C PHE A 53 8.26 2.18 -2.64
N TYR A 54 8.19 3.38 -3.22
CA TYR A 54 8.55 3.59 -4.61
C TYR A 54 10.02 3.96 -4.74
N ALA A 55 10.73 3.20 -5.58
CA ALA A 55 12.15 3.42 -5.81
C ALA A 55 12.43 4.44 -6.92
N TYR A 56 11.60 4.51 -7.96
CA TYR A 56 11.85 5.35 -9.14
C TYR A 56 10.57 6.01 -9.68
N LYS A 57 9.40 5.57 -9.24
CA LYS A 57 8.10 6.05 -9.71
C LYS A 57 7.51 7.01 -8.69
N VAL A 58 7.01 8.15 -9.15
CA VAL A 58 6.52 9.22 -8.26
C VAL A 58 5.00 9.20 -8.09
N SER A 59 4.31 8.21 -8.67
CA SER A 59 2.85 8.15 -8.61
C SER A 59 2.28 6.73 -8.53
N LEU A 60 1.13 6.61 -7.85
CA LEU A 60 0.30 5.41 -7.85
C LEU A 60 -0.57 5.41 -9.11
N GLU A 61 -0.17 4.66 -10.14
CA GLU A 61 -0.86 4.62 -11.44
C GLU A 61 -1.72 3.37 -11.63
N VAL A 62 -2.06 2.70 -10.53
CA VAL A 62 -3.04 1.61 -10.54
C VAL A 62 -4.33 2.10 -11.21
N PRO A 63 -4.88 1.35 -12.17
CA PRO A 63 -6.22 1.62 -12.70
C PRO A 63 -7.23 1.73 -11.56
N SER A 64 -8.08 2.75 -11.60
CA SER A 64 -9.06 3.02 -10.54
C SER A 64 -9.91 1.80 -10.18
N ASP A 65 -10.25 0.99 -11.17
CA ASP A 65 -11.06 -0.23 -11.00
C ASP A 65 -10.31 -1.30 -10.22
N ASP A 66 -9.00 -1.47 -10.45
CA ASP A 66 -8.17 -2.43 -9.70
C ASP A 66 -8.05 -1.99 -8.23
N LEU A 67 -7.92 -0.68 -7.97
CA LEU A 67 -7.88 -0.14 -6.62
C LEU A 67 -9.23 -0.27 -5.89
N GLU A 68 -10.33 -0.01 -6.58
CA GLU A 68 -11.69 -0.20 -6.04
C GLU A 68 -11.93 -1.68 -5.71
N ASN A 69 -11.56 -2.60 -6.61
CA ASN A 69 -11.67 -4.05 -6.41
C ASN A 69 -10.84 -4.53 -5.21
N PHE A 70 -9.64 -3.99 -5.03
CA PHE A 70 -8.82 -4.27 -3.86
C PHE A 70 -9.55 -3.91 -2.56
N PHE A 71 -10.13 -2.71 -2.47
CA PHE A 71 -10.84 -2.29 -1.26
C PHE A 71 -12.17 -3.02 -1.06
N LEU A 72 -12.87 -3.42 -2.12
CA LEU A 72 -14.04 -4.29 -2.04
C LEU A 72 -13.67 -5.66 -1.44
N SER A 73 -12.54 -6.24 -1.89
CA SER A 73 -12.01 -7.47 -1.31
C SER A 73 -11.60 -7.25 0.15
N TRP A 74 -10.96 -6.13 0.46
CA TRP A 74 -10.59 -5.81 1.84
C TRP A 74 -11.80 -5.72 2.77
N LYS A 75 -12.90 -5.15 2.27
CA LYS A 75 -14.17 -5.03 2.99
C LYS A 75 -14.79 -6.40 3.31
N SER A 76 -14.54 -7.44 2.51
CA SER A 76 -15.13 -8.77 2.74
C SER A 76 -14.32 -9.65 3.72
N ARG A 77 -13.17 -9.18 4.20
CA ARG A 77 -12.29 -9.95 5.10
C ARG A 77 -12.91 -10.18 6.48
N ILE A 78 -12.62 -11.35 7.07
CA ILE A 78 -13.02 -11.73 8.43
C ILE A 78 -11.75 -12.15 9.21
N PRO A 79 -11.37 -11.45 10.29
CA PRO A 79 -12.00 -10.24 10.81
C PRO A 79 -11.76 -9.03 9.89
N GLN A 80 -12.70 -8.10 9.89
CA GLN A 80 -12.59 -6.87 9.12
C GLN A 80 -11.70 -5.86 9.86
N LYS A 81 -10.38 -6.04 9.77
CA LYS A 81 -9.41 -5.07 10.30
C LYS A 81 -9.24 -3.90 9.31
N PRO A 82 -9.46 -2.64 9.75
CA PRO A 82 -9.25 -1.47 8.91
C PRO A 82 -7.80 -1.37 8.40
N LEU A 83 -7.64 -1.12 7.11
CA LEU A 83 -6.35 -0.97 6.46
C LEU A 83 -5.66 0.35 6.84
N SER A 84 -4.35 0.29 7.06
CA SER A 84 -3.44 1.41 7.03
C SER A 84 -2.59 1.32 5.77
N LEU A 85 -2.82 2.23 4.81
CA LEU A 85 -2.08 2.31 3.56
C LEU A 85 -1.12 3.50 3.62
N ILE A 86 0.16 3.23 3.49
CA ILE A 86 1.20 4.26 3.52
C ILE A 86 2.02 4.13 2.23
N ILE A 87 2.13 5.23 1.49
CA ILE A 87 2.95 5.31 0.29
C ILE A 87 4.15 6.18 0.62
N ILE A 88 5.35 5.70 0.28
CA ILE A 88 6.63 6.27 0.68
C ILE A 88 7.49 6.49 -0.55
N ASP A 89 8.05 7.69 -0.68
CA ASP A 89 9.06 8.05 -1.67
C ASP A 89 10.39 8.40 -0.98
N LYS A 90 11.50 7.95 -1.55
CA LYS A 90 12.86 8.18 -1.03
C LYS A 90 13.64 9.22 -1.84
N TYR A 91 13.30 9.48 -3.10
CA TYR A 91 14.18 10.21 -4.02
C TYR A 91 13.66 11.59 -4.42
N SER A 92 12.69 12.12 -3.68
CA SER A 92 12.11 13.45 -3.88
C SER A 92 13.08 14.58 -3.48
N ASP A 93 14.15 14.76 -4.26
CA ASP A 93 14.74 16.10 -4.45
C ASP A 93 13.81 16.95 -5.36
N PHE A 94 12.95 16.29 -6.13
CA PHE A 94 11.94 16.90 -6.99
C PHE A 94 10.73 15.96 -7.08
N ILE A 95 9.52 16.54 -7.02
CA ILE A 95 8.21 15.94 -7.31
C ILE A 95 7.49 15.33 -6.09
N SER A 96 6.44 16.02 -5.65
CA SER A 96 5.43 15.51 -4.71
C SER A 96 4.85 14.18 -5.21
N LEU A 97 4.86 13.12 -4.39
CA LEU A 97 4.08 11.90 -4.61
C LEU A 97 2.67 12.23 -5.09
N LYS A 98 2.28 11.71 -6.26
CA LYS A 98 0.94 11.94 -6.83
C LYS A 98 0.09 10.68 -6.76
N VAL A 99 -1.11 10.82 -6.24
CA VAL A 99 -2.21 9.89 -6.50
C VAL A 99 -3.15 10.60 -7.45
N ASN A 100 -3.55 9.95 -8.54
CA ASN A 100 -4.49 10.58 -9.46
C ASN A 100 -5.84 10.88 -8.76
N ASP A 101 -6.60 11.83 -9.30
CA ASP A 101 -7.83 12.33 -8.65
C ASP A 101 -8.88 11.23 -8.46
N GLU A 102 -8.95 10.25 -9.35
CA GLU A 102 -9.89 9.12 -9.28
C GLU A 102 -9.53 8.18 -8.14
N ASN A 103 -8.27 7.77 -8.06
CA ASN A 103 -7.74 6.95 -6.97
C ASN A 103 -7.90 7.66 -5.63
N MET A 104 -7.69 8.98 -5.58
CA MET A 104 -7.89 9.74 -4.34
C MET A 104 -9.38 9.81 -3.93
N LYS A 105 -10.31 9.89 -4.89
CA LYS A 105 -11.76 9.80 -4.60
C LYS A 105 -12.11 8.43 -4.02
N ILE A 106 -11.57 7.36 -4.58
CA ILE A 106 -11.76 5.98 -4.09
C ILE A 106 -11.20 5.85 -2.65
N ILE A 107 -9.96 6.27 -2.40
CA ILE A 107 -9.36 6.22 -1.06
C ILE A 107 -10.23 6.98 -0.05
N LYS A 108 -10.66 8.21 -0.37
CA LYS A 108 -11.56 9.00 0.50
C LYS A 108 -12.90 8.31 0.75
N LYS A 109 -13.48 7.64 -0.24
CA LYS A 109 -14.71 6.84 -0.10
C LYS A 109 -14.52 5.72 0.93
N TYR A 110 -13.43 4.95 0.82
CA TYR A 110 -13.17 3.83 1.74
C TYR A 110 -12.69 4.25 3.13
N MET A 111 -12.07 5.43 3.26
CA MET A 111 -11.82 6.06 4.56
C MET A 111 -13.13 6.40 5.27
N LYS A 112 -14.10 7.02 4.57
CA LYS A 112 -15.42 7.34 5.13
C LYS A 112 -16.20 6.09 5.55
N MET A 113 -15.99 4.96 4.87
CA MET A 113 -16.60 3.67 5.21
C MET A 113 -15.88 2.93 6.36
N GLY A 114 -14.79 3.47 6.90
CA GLY A 114 -14.01 2.82 7.95
C GLY A 114 -13.16 1.62 7.49
N ILE A 115 -13.11 1.35 6.18
CA ILE A 115 -12.29 0.27 5.61
C ILE A 115 -10.81 0.66 5.61
N ILE A 116 -10.52 1.95 5.40
CA ILE A 116 -9.18 2.51 5.53
C ILE A 116 -9.16 3.37 6.79
N LYS A 117 -8.37 2.98 7.78
CA LYS A 117 -8.15 3.75 9.02
C LYS A 117 -7.13 4.86 8.82
N LYS A 118 -6.11 4.63 8.00
CA LYS A 118 -5.00 5.56 7.81
C LYS A 118 -4.55 5.53 6.36
N PHE A 119 -4.48 6.70 5.75
CA PHE A 119 -3.82 6.91 4.46
C PHE A 119 -2.76 7.99 4.64
N LYS A 120 -1.53 7.74 4.18
CA LYS A 120 -0.44 8.72 4.21
C LYS A 120 0.39 8.65 2.93
N LEU A 121 0.76 9.83 2.44
CA LEU A 121 1.82 10.03 1.47
C LEU A 121 3.01 10.60 2.25
N ASN A 122 4.07 9.81 2.39
CA ASN A 122 5.29 10.22 3.10
C ASN A 122 6.39 10.50 2.09
N ASP A 123 6.88 11.73 2.12
CA ASP A 123 8.16 12.09 1.51
C ASP A 123 9.26 11.94 2.59
N LEU A 124 10.16 10.96 2.42
CA LEU A 124 11.26 10.74 3.36
C LEU A 124 12.34 11.83 3.30
N PHE A 125 12.38 12.64 2.25
CA PHE A 125 13.31 13.74 2.13
C PHE A 125 12.87 14.90 3.04
N LEU A 126 11.57 15.23 3.03
CA LEU A 126 11.00 16.26 3.91
C LEU A 126 11.07 15.87 5.40
N SER A 127 10.83 14.60 5.74
CA SER A 127 10.91 14.15 7.15
C SER A 127 12.32 14.21 7.73
N ARG A 128 13.35 13.98 6.89
CA ARG A 128 14.77 14.13 7.27
C ARG A 128 15.19 15.60 7.45
N ASN A 129 14.67 16.51 6.62
CA ASN A 129 15.02 17.93 6.68
C ASN A 129 14.21 18.74 7.70
N LEU A 130 13.02 18.26 8.11
CA LEU A 130 12.18 18.92 9.11
C LEU A 130 12.38 18.39 10.54
N GLY A 131 13.30 17.45 10.78
CA GLY A 131 13.56 16.90 12.12
C GLY A 131 12.37 16.18 12.76
N ILE A 132 11.37 15.76 11.97
CA ILE A 132 10.16 15.11 12.49
C ILE A 132 10.43 13.61 12.63
N TRP A 133 11.15 13.26 13.69
CA TRP A 133 11.07 11.93 14.26
C TRP A 133 9.82 11.88 15.14
N SER A 134 8.76 11.24 14.66
CA SER A 134 7.78 10.63 15.56
C SER A 134 7.95 9.12 15.44
N MET A 135 8.72 8.55 16.37
CA MET A 135 8.54 7.17 16.76
C MET A 135 7.12 7.03 17.32
N ASP A 136 6.33 6.15 16.70
CA ASP A 136 5.26 5.32 17.29
C ASP A 136 4.66 4.43 16.18
#